data_AF-A0A3S2LPS9-F1
#
_entry.id   AF-A0A3S2LPS9-F1
#
_cell.length_a   1.000
_cell.length_b   1.000
_cell.length_c   1.000
_cell.angle_alpha   90.00
_cell.angle_beta   90.00
_cell.angle_gamma   90.00
#
_symmetry.space_group_name_H-M   'P 1'
#
loop_
_entity.id
_entity.type
_entity.pdbx_description
1 polymer ?
#
loop_
_entity_poly.entity_id
_entity_poly.type
_entity_poly.pdbx_seq_one_letter_code
_entity_poly.pdbx_strand_id
1 'polypeptide(L)'
;MDIGPVGPDRNWKGIAISLLVILVVLSFIGLSIVLLSKDSGNKTSGSPLTLDDLFQRSFQIHDPDAKWISEKEIIFQRWDGNVFKVDVNNKTDLLLKNTTFATFKASKFAISPDLNFVLLGYDVKQVHRHSFSASYLIYNLYTREVQELNPPEVSNSALQFASWGVQGQQLIYIFENNIYYKANVQSSSWRLTSSGQEGVVFNGITDWLYEMEVLRCQAAHWWSPDGSRLAYLTINDSLVPAMFLPRFTGSLYPRGAEYRYPKMGQNNPAVGLHVITLDGSSFTEELKPPDSFHASELYITMVTWVAQEKLAVRWVNRAQNMSVLSLCDITAGTCVAKHVMVSDKWLDGQNEKPVFSGDSTAFFTIMPLKHSSRGAFNHIAMISNHSSSKDVSLHHLTSGTWDVTRILSYDESTNSVFFLSTEEGPSQQHLYRVSVVDSLDKECLSCSLLDHH
;
A
#
# COMPACT_ATOMS: atom_id res chain seq x y z
N MET A 1 99.03 39.40 43.01
CA MET A 1 98.74 39.04 44.40
C MET A 1 97.97 37.75 44.37
N ASP A 2 98.57 36.70 44.94
CA ASP A 2 97.89 35.48 45.34
C ASP A 2 96.64 35.77 46.16
N ILE A 3 95.68 34.85 46.08
CA ILE A 3 94.67 34.35 47.05
C ILE A 3 93.60 33.73 46.13
N GLY A 4 93.28 32.45 46.14
CA GLY A 4 93.43 31.39 47.13
C GLY A 4 92.38 30.32 46.78
N PRO A 5 92.49 29.10 47.30
CA PRO A 5 91.95 27.90 46.67
C PRO A 5 90.53 27.52 47.13
N VAL A 6 89.85 26.81 46.22
CA VAL A 6 88.91 25.68 46.39
C VAL A 6 88.03 25.63 47.65
N GLY A 7 86.71 25.69 47.40
CA GLY A 7 85.68 24.94 48.14
C GLY A 7 84.26 25.36 47.72
N PRO A 8 83.22 24.49 47.78
CA PRO A 8 83.22 23.03 47.97
C PRO A 8 82.78 22.28 46.69
N ASP A 9 83.17 21.01 46.59
CA ASP A 9 82.66 20.06 45.57
C ASP A 9 81.13 20.12 45.52
N ARG A 10 80.59 20.68 44.43
CA ARG A 10 79.17 20.52 44.10
C ARG A 10 78.91 19.02 44.12
N ASN A 11 78.02 18.56 44.99
CA ASN A 11 77.66 17.15 45.08
C ASN A 11 76.84 16.76 43.84
N TRP A 12 77.53 16.67 42.70
CA TRP A 12 76.98 16.33 41.39
C TRP A 12 76.30 14.96 41.44
N LYS A 13 76.77 14.06 42.31
CA LYS A 13 76.11 12.77 42.58
C LYS A 13 74.74 12.97 43.22
N GLY A 14 74.64 13.83 44.25
CA GLY A 14 73.35 14.18 44.87
C GLY A 14 72.38 14.84 43.89
N ILE A 15 72.87 15.78 43.07
CA ILE A 15 72.04 16.46 42.05
C ILE A 15 71.56 15.47 40.98
N ALA A 16 72.44 14.58 40.51
CA ALA A 16 72.08 13.55 39.53
C ALA A 16 71.04 12.57 40.08
N ILE A 17 71.17 12.15 41.33
CA ILE A 17 70.20 11.28 42.00
C ILE A 17 68.85 11.99 42.15
N SER A 18 68.84 13.25 42.59
CA SER A 18 67.59 14.03 42.71
C SER A 18 66.89 14.22 41.36
N LEU A 19 67.63 14.52 40.29
CA LEU A 19 67.06 14.63 38.95
C LEU A 19 66.49 13.30 38.45
N LEU A 20 67.17 12.18 38.73
CA LEU A 20 66.69 10.84 38.36
C LEU A 20 65.42 10.47 39.11
N VAL A 21 65.34 10.77 40.41
CA VAL A 21 64.13 10.56 41.23
C VAL A 21 62.98 11.41 40.71
N ILE A 22 63.22 12.69 40.38
CA ILE A 22 62.19 13.56 39.80
C ILE A 22 61.68 13.00 38.47
N LEU A 23 62.57 12.51 37.60
CA LEU A 23 62.20 11.90 36.32
C LEU A 23 61.33 10.66 36.51
N VAL A 24 61.68 9.80 37.45
CA VAL A 24 60.92 8.58 37.78
C VAL A 24 59.55 8.94 38.35
N VAL A 25 59.47 9.92 39.26
CA VAL A 25 58.19 10.37 39.83
C VAL A 25 57.31 11.02 38.76
N LEU A 26 57.85 11.87 37.89
CA LEU A 26 57.11 12.46 36.77
C LEU A 26 56.64 11.40 35.77
N SER A 27 57.45 10.36 35.54
CA SER A 27 57.04 9.21 34.71
C SER A 27 55.87 8.45 35.34
N PHE A 28 55.91 8.19 36.65
CA PHE A 28 54.79 7.55 37.36
C PHE A 28 53.54 8.43 37.38
N ILE A 29 53.66 9.74 37.57
CA ILE A 29 52.53 10.68 37.49
C ILE A 29 51.94 10.67 36.07
N GLY A 30 52.78 10.72 35.03
CA GLY A 30 52.34 10.62 33.64
C GLY A 30 51.63 9.30 33.34
N LEU A 31 52.17 8.19 33.82
CA LEU A 31 51.55 6.87 33.69
C LEU A 31 50.21 6.78 34.44
N SER A 32 50.13 7.32 35.65
CA SER A 32 48.88 7.38 36.42
C SER A 32 47.83 8.26 35.75
N ILE A 33 48.19 9.41 35.18
CA ILE A 33 47.25 10.24 34.41
C ILE A 33 46.72 9.46 33.20
N VAL A 34 47.60 8.77 32.45
CA VAL A 34 47.16 7.98 31.29
C VAL A 34 46.28 6.80 31.69
N LEU A 35 46.60 6.12 32.80
CA LEU A 35 45.82 4.98 33.30
C LEU A 35 44.47 5.42 33.89
N LEU A 36 44.43 6.52 34.63
CA LEU A 36 43.23 7.02 35.31
C LEU A 36 42.35 7.91 34.40
N SER A 37 42.91 8.53 33.38
CA SER A 37 42.14 9.33 32.40
C SER A 37 41.41 8.47 31.36
N LYS A 38 41.61 7.14 31.37
CA LYS A 38 40.98 6.25 30.39
C LYS A 38 39.51 5.93 30.70
N ASP A 39 38.97 6.36 31.85
CA ASP A 39 37.55 6.20 32.18
C ASP A 39 36.90 7.54 32.60
N SER A 40 36.36 8.27 31.63
CA SER A 40 35.27 9.24 31.87
C SER A 40 34.63 9.70 30.55
N GLY A 41 34.13 8.73 29.80
CA GLY A 41 33.25 9.00 28.68
C GLY A 41 32.94 7.72 27.95
N ASN A 42 31.70 7.23 28.10
CA ASN A 42 31.09 6.27 27.18
C ASN A 42 31.23 6.83 25.75
N LYS A 43 32.36 6.58 25.09
CA LYS A 43 32.48 6.71 23.64
C LYS A 43 31.68 5.56 23.07
N THR A 44 30.40 5.82 22.81
CA THR A 44 29.63 5.03 21.85
C THR A 44 30.52 4.87 20.61
N SER A 45 30.95 3.64 20.33
CA SER A 45 32.03 3.31 19.39
C SER A 45 31.65 3.49 17.90
N GLY A 46 30.75 4.41 17.58
CA GLY A 46 30.30 4.70 16.22
C GLY A 46 30.43 6.18 15.88
N SER A 47 30.69 6.48 14.60
CA SER A 47 30.48 7.82 14.06
C SER A 47 29.00 8.20 14.19
N PRO A 48 28.67 9.47 14.50
CA PRO A 48 27.29 9.93 14.50
C PRO A 48 26.68 9.84 13.10
N LEU A 49 25.36 9.65 13.02
CA LEU A 49 24.62 9.65 11.76
C LEU A 49 24.75 11.01 11.05
N THR A 50 25.12 10.96 9.78
CA THR A 50 25.23 12.12 8.90
C THR A 50 24.07 12.18 7.91
N LEU A 51 23.90 13.32 7.24
CA LEU A 51 22.92 13.46 6.17
C LEU A 51 23.19 12.47 5.01
N ASP A 52 24.47 12.24 4.70
CA ASP A 52 24.88 11.35 3.61
C ASP A 52 24.51 9.89 3.90
N ASP A 53 24.54 9.47 5.18
CA ASP A 53 24.13 8.14 5.60
C ASP A 53 22.68 7.83 5.21
N LEU A 54 21.78 8.83 5.26
CA LEU A 54 20.37 8.65 4.89
C LEU A 54 20.17 8.26 3.41
N PHE A 55 21.13 8.58 2.55
CA PHE A 55 21.10 8.24 1.13
C PHE A 55 21.90 6.99 0.79
N GLN A 56 22.65 6.43 1.74
CA GLN A 56 23.38 5.18 1.55
C GLN A 56 22.41 3.99 1.55
N ARG A 57 22.66 3.04 0.65
CA ARG A 57 21.83 1.83 0.51
C ARG A 57 21.77 0.97 1.78
N SER A 58 22.78 1.07 2.65
CA SER A 58 22.81 0.39 3.96
C SER A 58 21.73 0.88 4.93
N PHE A 59 21.30 2.13 4.80
CA PHE A 59 20.25 2.74 5.65
C PHE A 59 18.89 2.77 4.97
N GLN A 60 18.81 2.45 3.67
CA GLN A 60 17.54 2.30 2.97
C GLN A 60 16.86 1.00 3.39
N ILE A 61 15.62 1.11 3.86
CA ILE A 61 14.78 -0.04 4.20
C ILE A 61 14.47 -0.80 2.91
N HIS A 62 14.79 -2.09 2.88
CA HIS A 62 14.40 -2.99 1.80
C HIS A 62 13.02 -3.57 2.10
N ASP A 63 12.02 -3.21 1.30
CA ASP A 63 10.71 -3.85 1.29
C ASP A 63 10.76 -5.07 0.36
N PRO A 64 10.52 -6.31 0.85
CA PRO A 64 10.45 -7.49 0.00
C PRO A 64 9.28 -7.52 -0.98
N ASP A 65 8.28 -6.64 -0.83
CA ASP A 65 7.03 -6.61 -1.62
C ASP A 65 6.41 -8.02 -1.75
N ALA A 66 6.35 -8.73 -0.61
CA ALA A 66 5.93 -10.12 -0.55
C ALA A 66 4.43 -10.26 -0.86
N LYS A 67 4.09 -11.12 -1.82
CA LYS A 67 2.73 -11.33 -2.32
C LYS A 67 2.39 -12.81 -2.40
N TRP A 68 1.22 -13.17 -1.92
CA TRP A 68 0.64 -14.48 -2.14
C TRP A 68 0.21 -14.64 -3.61
N ILE A 69 0.49 -15.81 -4.19
CA ILE A 69 -0.04 -16.19 -5.50
C ILE A 69 -0.96 -17.42 -5.42
N SER A 70 -0.79 -18.23 -4.38
CA SER A 70 -1.68 -19.33 -4.02
C SER A 70 -1.71 -19.47 -2.50
N GLU A 71 -2.52 -20.39 -1.97
CA GLU A 71 -2.58 -20.69 -0.53
C GLU A 71 -1.23 -21.17 0.05
N LYS A 72 -0.30 -21.61 -0.81
CA LYS A 72 0.97 -22.23 -0.41
C LYS A 72 2.20 -21.49 -0.91
N GLU A 73 2.06 -20.55 -1.84
CA GLU A 73 3.20 -19.94 -2.50
C GLU A 73 3.19 -18.42 -2.36
N ILE A 74 4.35 -17.90 -2.00
CA ILE A 74 4.63 -16.47 -1.87
C ILE A 74 5.73 -16.09 -2.84
N ILE A 75 5.58 -14.94 -3.47
CA ILE A 75 6.64 -14.32 -4.27
C ILE A 75 7.17 -13.10 -3.53
N PHE A 76 8.47 -12.92 -3.51
CA PHE A 76 9.11 -11.76 -2.88
C PHE A 76 10.43 -11.40 -3.57
N GLN A 77 10.84 -10.15 -3.43
CA GLN A 77 12.12 -9.64 -3.90
C GLN A 77 13.13 -9.58 -2.76
N ARG A 78 14.34 -10.11 -2.98
CA ARG A 78 15.45 -10.00 -2.03
C ARG A 78 16.22 -8.69 -2.21
N TRP A 79 17.04 -8.36 -1.21
CA TRP A 79 17.90 -7.17 -1.19
C TRP A 79 18.88 -7.08 -2.37
N ASP A 80 19.21 -8.22 -3.00
CA ASP A 80 20.04 -8.32 -4.20
C ASP A 80 19.28 -8.02 -5.50
N GLY A 81 17.96 -7.79 -5.42
CA GLY A 81 17.05 -7.51 -6.53
C GLY A 81 16.48 -8.75 -7.22
N ASN A 82 16.90 -9.96 -6.82
CA ASN A 82 16.38 -11.20 -7.38
C ASN A 82 14.96 -11.49 -6.84
N VAL A 83 14.10 -12.04 -7.70
CA VAL A 83 12.73 -12.41 -7.36
C VAL A 83 12.64 -13.91 -7.16
N PHE A 84 12.12 -14.31 -5.99
CA PHE A 84 11.98 -15.71 -5.58
C PHE A 84 10.53 -16.07 -5.35
N LYS A 85 10.23 -17.34 -5.59
CA LYS A 85 9.03 -18.03 -5.12
C LYS A 85 9.40 -18.91 -3.94
N VAL A 86 8.62 -18.89 -2.88
CA VAL A 86 8.77 -19.79 -1.73
C VAL A 86 7.45 -20.49 -1.44
N ASP A 87 7.52 -21.80 -1.24
CA ASP A 87 6.42 -22.63 -0.73
C ASP A 87 6.40 -22.56 0.80
N VAL A 88 5.24 -22.66 1.42
CA VAL A 88 5.06 -22.85 2.89
C VAL A 88 5.92 -24.01 3.42
N ASN A 89 6.24 -25.01 2.60
CA ASN A 89 7.19 -26.09 2.92
C ASN A 89 8.68 -25.67 2.85
N ASN A 90 8.97 -24.37 2.78
CA ASN A 90 10.28 -23.75 2.72
C ASN A 90 11.14 -24.11 1.49
N LYS A 91 10.50 -24.59 0.41
CA LYS A 91 11.16 -24.76 -0.89
C LYS A 91 11.22 -23.42 -1.60
N THR A 92 12.42 -22.98 -1.99
CA THR A 92 12.64 -21.70 -2.65
C THR A 92 13.12 -21.88 -4.09
N ASP A 93 12.44 -21.27 -5.05
CA ASP A 93 12.78 -21.28 -6.47
C ASP A 93 13.08 -19.84 -6.95
N LEU A 94 14.13 -19.68 -7.76
CA LEU A 94 14.48 -18.39 -8.38
C LEU A 94 13.61 -18.17 -9.62
N LEU A 95 12.79 -17.12 -9.62
CA LEU A 95 11.93 -16.77 -10.77
C LEU A 95 12.63 -15.82 -11.74
N LEU A 96 13.21 -14.73 -11.21
CA LEU A 96 13.79 -13.68 -12.05
C LEU A 96 15.07 -13.13 -11.45
N LYS A 97 16.10 -12.99 -12.27
CA LYS A 97 17.39 -12.41 -11.86
C LYS A 97 17.35 -10.88 -11.97
N ASN A 98 18.04 -10.21 -11.06
CA ASN A 98 18.27 -8.76 -11.11
C ASN A 98 18.88 -8.30 -12.45
N THR A 99 19.72 -9.16 -13.08
CA THR A 99 20.28 -8.88 -14.42
C THR A 99 19.21 -8.62 -15.47
N THR A 100 18.05 -9.27 -15.39
CA THR A 100 16.94 -9.05 -16.34
C THR A 100 16.38 -7.64 -16.20
N PHE A 101 16.22 -7.14 -14.97
CA PHE A 101 15.79 -5.77 -14.71
C PHE A 101 16.81 -4.76 -15.27
N ALA A 102 18.10 -5.02 -15.08
CA ALA A 102 19.16 -4.16 -15.62
C ALA A 102 19.16 -4.15 -17.16
N THR A 103 19.03 -5.31 -17.81
CA THR A 103 18.99 -5.44 -19.28
C THR A 103 17.86 -4.62 -19.89
N PHE A 104 16.67 -4.68 -19.30
CA PHE A 104 15.49 -3.99 -19.82
C PHE A 104 15.21 -2.64 -19.15
N LYS A 105 16.11 -2.19 -18.26
CA LYS A 105 15.95 -0.98 -17.42
C LYS A 105 14.58 -0.94 -16.72
N ALA A 106 14.08 -2.11 -16.32
CA ALA A 106 12.79 -2.24 -15.68
C ALA A 106 12.88 -1.87 -14.20
N SER A 107 11.99 -0.99 -13.76
CA SER A 107 11.89 -0.54 -12.36
C SER A 107 10.63 -1.03 -11.67
N LYS A 108 9.68 -1.62 -12.41
CA LYS A 108 8.45 -2.21 -11.90
C LYS A 108 8.28 -3.60 -12.49
N PHE A 109 7.66 -4.51 -11.75
CA PHE A 109 7.27 -5.81 -12.28
C PHE A 109 5.98 -6.36 -11.65
N ALA A 110 5.34 -7.28 -12.35
CA ALA A 110 4.28 -8.12 -11.84
C ALA A 110 4.34 -9.50 -12.51
N ILE A 111 4.07 -10.56 -11.77
CA ILE A 111 4.10 -11.94 -12.29
C ILE A 111 2.69 -12.41 -12.58
N SER A 112 2.50 -13.14 -13.69
CA SER A 112 1.19 -13.66 -14.08
C SER A 112 0.69 -14.72 -13.08
N PRO A 113 -0.64 -14.85 -12.90
CA PRO A 113 -1.22 -15.86 -12.01
C PRO A 113 -0.77 -17.29 -12.31
N ASP A 114 -0.51 -17.61 -13.58
CA ASP A 114 -0.02 -18.92 -14.02
C ASP A 114 1.49 -19.12 -13.89
N LEU A 115 2.23 -18.14 -13.34
CA LEU A 115 3.69 -18.16 -13.15
C LEU A 115 4.51 -18.31 -14.43
N ASN A 116 3.92 -18.05 -15.61
CA ASN A 116 4.61 -18.25 -16.89
C ASN A 116 5.22 -16.96 -17.45
N PHE A 117 4.74 -15.79 -17.03
CA PHE A 117 5.13 -14.50 -17.56
C PHE A 117 5.42 -13.46 -16.49
N VAL A 118 6.27 -12.50 -16.83
CA VAL A 118 6.52 -11.29 -16.03
C VAL A 118 6.22 -10.07 -16.87
N LEU A 119 5.36 -9.20 -16.36
CA LEU A 119 5.14 -7.86 -16.88
C LEU A 119 6.22 -6.94 -16.30
N LEU A 120 7.04 -6.35 -17.15
CA LEU A 120 8.13 -5.44 -16.78
C LEU A 120 7.78 -4.02 -17.21
N GLY A 121 7.79 -3.07 -16.26
CA GLY A 121 7.58 -1.65 -16.52
C GLY A 121 8.90 -0.89 -16.54
N TYR A 122 9.14 -0.12 -17.60
CA TYR A 122 10.31 0.73 -17.81
C TYR A 122 9.91 2.12 -18.32
N ASP A 123 10.85 3.07 -18.35
CA ASP A 123 10.57 4.50 -18.62
C ASP A 123 9.43 5.06 -17.73
N VAL A 124 9.47 4.71 -16.44
CA VAL A 124 8.44 5.09 -15.48
C VAL A 124 8.48 6.59 -15.24
N LYS A 125 7.37 7.26 -15.56
CA LYS A 125 7.15 8.69 -15.34
C LYS A 125 6.03 8.86 -14.33
N GLN A 126 6.38 9.40 -13.17
CA GLN A 126 5.42 9.71 -12.12
C GLN A 126 4.43 10.79 -12.62
N VAL A 127 3.14 10.60 -12.36
CA VAL A 127 2.06 11.54 -12.72
C VAL A 127 1.59 12.29 -11.47
N HIS A 128 1.07 11.57 -10.48
CA HIS A 128 0.68 12.13 -9.18
C HIS A 128 1.39 11.41 -8.03
N ARG A 129 0.68 10.87 -7.02
CA ARG A 129 1.31 10.24 -5.84
C ARG A 129 1.50 8.74 -6.01
N HIS A 130 0.46 8.08 -6.51
CA HIS A 130 0.41 6.65 -6.80
C HIS A 130 0.47 6.38 -8.30
N SER A 131 -0.02 7.30 -9.12
CA SER A 131 -0.06 7.13 -10.57
C SER A 131 1.26 7.38 -11.26
N PHE A 132 1.51 6.54 -12.25
CA PHE A 132 2.64 6.66 -13.16
C PHE A 132 2.24 6.13 -14.53
N SER A 133 2.88 6.65 -15.58
CA SER A 133 2.86 6.04 -16.91
C SER A 133 4.17 5.31 -17.16
N ALA A 134 4.14 4.21 -17.88
CA ALA A 134 5.33 3.44 -18.22
C ALA A 134 5.16 2.73 -19.56
N SER A 135 6.28 2.37 -20.19
CA SER A 135 6.29 1.38 -21.27
C SER A 135 6.43 -0.02 -20.67
N TYR A 136 5.81 -1.01 -21.31
CA TYR A 136 5.69 -2.35 -20.75
C TYR A 136 6.20 -3.44 -21.68
N LEU A 137 6.86 -4.43 -21.10
CA LEU A 137 7.33 -5.63 -21.76
C LEU A 137 6.71 -6.86 -21.07
N ILE A 138 6.35 -7.88 -21.85
CA ILE A 138 5.96 -9.19 -21.35
C ILE A 138 7.14 -10.13 -21.58
N TYR A 139 7.73 -10.62 -20.49
CA TYR A 139 8.85 -11.54 -20.48
C TYR A 139 8.37 -12.97 -20.20
N ASN A 140 8.69 -13.92 -21.06
CA ASN A 140 8.37 -15.33 -20.85
C ASN A 140 9.44 -15.99 -19.95
N LEU A 141 9.03 -16.60 -18.84
CA LEU A 141 9.96 -17.18 -17.86
C LEU A 141 10.70 -18.42 -18.37
N TYR A 142 10.13 -19.15 -19.33
CA TYR A 142 10.73 -20.37 -19.90
C TYR A 142 11.56 -20.08 -21.15
N THR A 143 10.96 -19.43 -22.15
CA THR A 143 11.62 -19.18 -23.45
C THR A 143 12.58 -18.00 -23.38
N ARG A 144 12.42 -17.12 -22.38
CA ARG A 144 13.16 -15.84 -22.23
C ARG A 144 12.91 -14.86 -23.36
N GLU A 145 11.87 -15.09 -24.16
CA GLU A 145 11.42 -14.17 -25.17
C GLU A 145 10.71 -12.98 -24.55
N VAL A 146 10.77 -11.85 -25.25
CA VAL A 146 10.17 -10.59 -24.81
C VAL A 146 9.28 -10.03 -25.90
N GLN A 147 8.09 -9.61 -25.50
CA GLN A 147 7.12 -8.95 -26.35
C GLN A 147 6.78 -7.58 -25.77
N GLU A 148 6.73 -6.55 -26.61
CA GLU A 148 6.22 -5.25 -26.19
C GLU A 148 4.69 -5.30 -25.99
N LEU A 149 4.22 -4.72 -24.89
CA LEU A 149 2.79 -4.52 -24.67
C LEU A 149 2.40 -3.16 -25.24
N ASN A 150 1.79 -3.17 -26.42
CA ASN A 150 1.28 -1.98 -27.09
C ASN A 150 -0.23 -2.11 -27.42
N PRO A 151 -0.95 -0.98 -27.47
CA PRO A 151 -2.27 -0.91 -28.08
C PRO A 151 -2.25 -1.36 -29.54
N PRO A 152 -3.37 -1.84 -30.10
CA PRO A 152 -3.47 -2.09 -31.53
C PRO A 152 -3.06 -0.86 -32.33
N GLU A 153 -2.30 -1.05 -33.40
CA GLU A 153 -1.87 0.01 -34.34
C GLU A 153 -0.89 1.07 -33.77
N VAL A 154 -0.50 0.95 -32.50
CA VAL A 154 0.46 1.85 -31.84
C VAL A 154 1.76 1.10 -31.56
N SER A 155 2.90 1.79 -31.71
CA SER A 155 4.23 1.25 -31.36
C SER A 155 4.91 2.16 -30.35
N ASN A 156 5.77 1.60 -29.50
CA ASN A 156 6.49 2.33 -28.43
C ASN A 156 5.55 3.17 -27.54
N SER A 157 4.45 2.57 -27.12
CA SER A 157 3.44 3.26 -26.31
C SER A 157 3.87 3.44 -24.85
N ALA A 158 3.43 4.54 -24.24
CA ALA A 158 3.42 4.71 -22.80
C ALA A 158 2.01 4.43 -22.31
N LEU A 159 1.85 3.43 -21.46
CA LEU A 159 0.57 3.03 -20.88
C LEU A 159 0.38 3.74 -19.55
N GLN A 160 -0.84 4.13 -19.26
CA GLN A 160 -1.20 4.76 -17.99
C GLN A 160 -1.28 3.73 -16.87
N PHE A 161 -1.57 2.48 -17.19
CA PHE A 161 -1.61 1.38 -16.23
C PHE A 161 -1.47 0.05 -16.98
N ALA A 162 -0.87 -0.95 -16.35
CA ALA A 162 -0.97 -2.33 -16.79
C ALA A 162 -0.82 -3.28 -15.59
N SER A 163 -1.66 -4.32 -15.56
CA SER A 163 -1.56 -5.40 -14.58
C SER A 163 -2.12 -6.69 -15.14
N TRP A 164 -1.67 -7.81 -14.56
CA TRP A 164 -2.35 -9.09 -14.75
C TRP A 164 -3.75 -9.05 -14.11
N GLY A 165 -4.62 -9.93 -14.60
CA GLY A 165 -5.88 -10.27 -13.93
C GLY A 165 -5.70 -11.40 -12.94
N VAL A 166 -6.78 -12.14 -12.68
CA VAL A 166 -6.84 -13.15 -11.61
C VAL A 166 -6.59 -14.56 -12.13
N GLN A 167 -7.00 -14.87 -13.36
CA GLN A 167 -6.82 -16.20 -13.96
C GLN A 167 -5.83 -16.21 -15.12
N GLY A 168 -5.04 -17.30 -15.17
CA GLY A 168 -4.18 -17.62 -16.30
C GLY A 168 -3.20 -16.50 -16.64
N GLN A 169 -3.32 -15.99 -17.87
CA GLN A 169 -2.46 -14.97 -18.47
C GLN A 169 -3.24 -13.71 -18.86
N GLN A 170 -4.45 -13.58 -18.33
CA GLN A 170 -5.30 -12.46 -18.67
C GLN A 170 -4.69 -11.18 -18.10
N LEU A 171 -4.77 -10.09 -18.84
CA LEU A 171 -4.24 -8.80 -18.41
C LEU A 171 -5.08 -7.66 -18.96
N ILE A 172 -5.01 -6.53 -18.27
CA ILE A 172 -5.53 -5.27 -18.79
C ILE A 172 -4.42 -4.23 -18.83
N TYR A 173 -4.61 -3.25 -19.69
CA TYR A 173 -3.85 -2.01 -19.66
C TYR A 173 -4.74 -0.85 -20.06
N ILE A 174 -4.33 0.35 -19.66
CA ILE A 174 -5.08 1.58 -19.90
C ILE A 174 -4.24 2.50 -20.77
N PHE A 175 -4.86 2.95 -21.86
CA PHE A 175 -4.27 3.82 -22.86
C PHE A 175 -5.31 4.86 -23.30
N GLU A 176 -4.92 6.14 -23.34
CA GLU A 176 -5.83 7.27 -23.65
C GLU A 176 -7.13 7.21 -22.84
N ASN A 177 -7.02 6.91 -21.54
CA ASN A 177 -8.13 6.73 -20.60
C ASN A 177 -9.15 5.64 -20.98
N ASN A 178 -8.79 4.71 -21.85
CA ASN A 178 -9.61 3.56 -22.22
C ASN A 178 -8.97 2.26 -21.72
N ILE A 179 -9.81 1.37 -21.21
CA ILE A 179 -9.44 0.02 -20.77
C ILE A 179 -9.32 -0.90 -21.98
N TYR A 180 -8.18 -1.57 -22.10
CA TYR A 180 -7.91 -2.64 -23.05
C TYR A 180 -7.67 -3.94 -22.29
N TYR A 181 -8.15 -5.04 -22.87
CA TYR A 181 -8.07 -6.38 -22.31
C TYR A 181 -7.39 -7.35 -23.27
N LYS A 182 -6.58 -8.27 -22.73
CA LYS A 182 -6.08 -9.44 -23.45
C LYS A 182 -6.41 -10.69 -22.62
N ALA A 183 -7.10 -11.65 -23.22
CA ALA A 183 -7.42 -12.92 -22.57
C ALA A 183 -6.16 -13.79 -22.29
N ASN A 184 -5.15 -13.67 -23.14
CA ASN A 184 -3.82 -14.23 -22.94
C ASN A 184 -2.78 -13.39 -23.71
N VAL A 185 -1.50 -13.66 -23.48
CA VAL A 185 -0.39 -12.89 -24.07
C VAL A 185 -0.45 -12.84 -25.60
N GLN A 186 -0.85 -13.95 -26.24
CA GLN A 186 -0.89 -14.10 -27.70
C GLN A 186 -2.13 -13.48 -28.35
N SER A 187 -3.21 -13.29 -27.59
CA SER A 187 -4.47 -12.75 -28.11
C SER A 187 -4.33 -11.28 -28.50
N SER A 188 -5.05 -10.84 -29.53
CA SER A 188 -5.18 -9.40 -29.81
C SER A 188 -5.82 -8.66 -28.64
N SER A 189 -5.44 -7.40 -28.47
CA SER A 189 -6.06 -6.55 -27.46
C SER A 189 -7.47 -6.14 -27.86
N TRP A 190 -8.42 -6.27 -26.94
CA TRP A 190 -9.80 -5.85 -27.10
C TRP A 190 -10.04 -4.58 -26.28
N ARG A 191 -10.46 -3.51 -26.95
CA ARG A 191 -10.82 -2.24 -26.31
C ARG A 191 -12.21 -2.35 -25.65
N LEU A 192 -12.25 -2.31 -24.33
CA LEU A 192 -13.48 -2.46 -23.53
C LEU A 192 -14.27 -1.16 -23.40
N THR A 193 -13.60 0.00 -23.48
CA THR A 193 -14.23 1.32 -23.33
C THR A 193 -13.79 2.25 -24.45
N SER A 194 -14.64 3.20 -24.83
CA SER A 194 -14.35 4.20 -25.88
C SER A 194 -14.70 5.63 -25.48
N SER A 195 -15.19 5.82 -24.26
CA SER A 195 -15.55 7.12 -23.69
C SER A 195 -14.33 7.90 -23.16
N GLY A 196 -13.16 7.27 -23.08
CA GLY A 196 -11.96 7.86 -22.53
C GLY A 196 -11.56 9.13 -23.28
N GLN A 197 -11.28 10.19 -22.51
CA GLN A 197 -10.80 11.46 -23.02
C GLN A 197 -9.69 11.96 -22.09
N GLU A 198 -8.49 12.16 -22.62
CA GLU A 198 -7.33 12.56 -21.84
C GLU A 198 -7.60 13.81 -20.98
N GLY A 199 -7.33 13.70 -19.69
CA GLY A 199 -7.51 14.79 -18.73
C GLY A 199 -8.97 15.18 -18.45
N VAL A 200 -9.97 14.42 -18.93
CA VAL A 200 -11.39 14.74 -18.77
C VAL A 200 -12.23 13.53 -18.37
N VAL A 201 -12.16 12.42 -19.10
CA VAL A 201 -12.94 11.21 -18.80
C VAL A 201 -11.97 10.06 -18.61
N PHE A 202 -12.01 9.42 -17.45
CA PHE A 202 -11.13 8.33 -17.03
C PHE A 202 -11.93 7.05 -16.84
N ASN A 203 -11.49 5.95 -17.45
CA ASN A 203 -12.09 4.62 -17.25
C ASN A 203 -11.07 3.69 -16.59
N GLY A 204 -11.41 3.16 -15.41
CA GLY A 204 -10.60 2.18 -14.69
C GLY A 204 -9.33 2.73 -14.03
N ILE A 205 -9.02 4.01 -14.19
CA ILE A 205 -7.99 4.74 -13.44
C ILE A 205 -8.61 5.96 -12.77
N THR A 206 -7.97 6.44 -11.71
CA THR A 206 -8.41 7.62 -10.96
C THR A 206 -8.03 8.93 -11.66
N ASP A 207 -8.85 9.96 -11.47
CA ASP A 207 -8.45 11.35 -11.63
C ASP A 207 -7.63 11.81 -10.40
N TRP A 208 -7.22 13.08 -10.38
CA TRP A 208 -6.45 13.63 -9.26
C TRP A 208 -7.20 13.54 -7.92
N LEU A 209 -8.50 13.88 -7.88
CA LEU A 209 -9.27 13.88 -6.63
C LEU A 209 -9.42 12.45 -6.10
N TYR A 210 -9.78 11.49 -6.97
CA TYR A 210 -9.92 10.11 -6.53
C TYR A 210 -8.59 9.50 -6.11
N GLU A 211 -7.50 9.82 -6.80
CA GLU A 211 -6.19 9.28 -6.44
C GLU A 211 -5.69 9.80 -5.10
N MET A 212 -5.89 11.09 -4.81
CA MET A 212 -5.30 11.72 -3.63
C MET A 212 -6.18 11.60 -2.39
N GLU A 213 -7.49 11.79 -2.56
CA GLU A 213 -8.41 12.01 -1.44
C GLU A 213 -9.44 10.88 -1.27
N VAL A 214 -10.01 10.37 -2.37
CA VAL A 214 -11.16 9.43 -2.28
C VAL A 214 -10.73 7.97 -2.17
N LEU A 215 -9.95 7.45 -3.13
CA LEU A 215 -9.52 6.04 -3.20
C LEU A 215 -8.08 5.82 -2.74
N ARG A 216 -7.23 6.85 -2.79
CA ARG A 216 -5.81 6.76 -2.38
C ARG A 216 -5.01 5.72 -3.17
N CYS A 217 -5.36 5.53 -4.44
CA CYS A 217 -4.69 4.63 -5.37
C CYS A 217 -4.92 5.05 -6.82
N GLN A 218 -4.10 4.54 -7.75
CA GLN A 218 -4.23 4.79 -9.19
C GLN A 218 -5.34 3.94 -9.83
N ALA A 219 -5.52 2.70 -9.37
CA ALA A 219 -6.43 1.75 -9.97
C ALA A 219 -7.87 1.99 -9.50
N ALA A 220 -8.78 2.19 -10.44
CA ALA A 220 -10.22 2.31 -10.20
C ALA A 220 -10.99 1.17 -10.90
N HIS A 221 -10.42 -0.03 -10.90
CA HIS A 221 -11.01 -1.25 -11.45
C HIS A 221 -10.72 -2.46 -10.55
N TRP A 222 -11.61 -3.45 -10.61
CA TRP A 222 -11.59 -4.63 -9.75
C TRP A 222 -12.07 -5.85 -10.53
N TRP A 223 -11.23 -6.89 -10.57
CA TRP A 223 -11.55 -8.17 -11.17
C TRP A 223 -12.48 -9.00 -10.30
N SER A 224 -13.44 -9.69 -10.91
CA SER A 224 -14.19 -10.73 -10.21
C SER A 224 -13.26 -11.87 -9.77
N PRO A 225 -13.60 -12.64 -8.72
CA PRO A 225 -12.72 -13.69 -8.19
C PRO A 225 -12.36 -14.78 -9.20
N ASP A 226 -13.23 -15.04 -10.17
CA ASP A 226 -13.04 -15.97 -11.28
C ASP A 226 -12.43 -15.31 -12.53
N GLY A 227 -12.26 -13.99 -12.53
CA GLY A 227 -11.70 -13.24 -13.65
C GLY A 227 -12.63 -13.06 -14.86
N SER A 228 -13.90 -13.48 -14.77
CA SER A 228 -14.87 -13.39 -15.88
C SER A 228 -15.50 -12.00 -16.06
N ARG A 229 -15.41 -11.13 -15.05
CA ARG A 229 -15.98 -9.79 -15.05
C ARG A 229 -14.98 -8.76 -14.52
N LEU A 230 -15.12 -7.53 -14.98
CA LEU A 230 -14.34 -6.39 -14.52
C LEU A 230 -15.29 -5.27 -14.08
N ALA A 231 -15.26 -4.91 -12.81
CA ALA A 231 -15.88 -3.70 -12.31
C ALA A 231 -14.91 -2.53 -12.50
N TYR A 232 -15.37 -1.35 -12.92
CA TYR A 232 -14.54 -0.17 -13.07
C TYR A 232 -15.32 1.12 -12.88
N LEU A 233 -14.63 2.17 -12.42
CA LEU A 233 -15.19 3.51 -12.39
C LEU A 233 -14.98 4.21 -13.72
N THR A 234 -16.02 4.93 -14.13
CA THR A 234 -15.93 6.01 -15.11
C THR A 234 -16.00 7.32 -14.33
N ILE A 235 -14.93 8.12 -14.39
CA ILE A 235 -14.83 9.41 -13.71
C ILE A 235 -14.83 10.51 -14.77
N ASN A 236 -15.76 11.45 -14.66
CA ASN A 236 -15.96 12.52 -15.65
C ASN A 236 -15.75 13.90 -15.01
N ASP A 237 -14.65 14.53 -15.41
CA ASP A 237 -14.21 15.86 -14.99
C ASP A 237 -14.65 16.98 -15.94
N SER A 238 -15.56 16.73 -16.89
CA SER A 238 -15.96 17.74 -17.89
C SER A 238 -16.42 19.06 -17.28
N LEU A 239 -17.04 19.01 -16.10
CA LEU A 239 -17.54 20.16 -15.35
C LEU A 239 -16.60 20.65 -14.24
N VAL A 240 -15.48 19.95 -14.02
CA VAL A 240 -14.51 20.29 -12.97
C VAL A 240 -13.59 21.41 -13.49
N PRO A 241 -13.38 22.48 -12.71
CA PRO A 241 -12.46 23.56 -13.10
C PRO A 241 -11.03 23.05 -13.31
N ALA A 242 -10.34 23.63 -14.30
CA ALA A 242 -8.92 23.34 -14.55
C ALA A 242 -8.03 24.24 -13.68
N MET A 243 -6.92 23.67 -13.22
CA MET A 243 -5.82 24.37 -12.54
C MET A 243 -4.57 24.31 -13.41
N PHE A 244 -3.88 25.44 -13.56
CA PHE A 244 -2.65 25.53 -14.33
C PHE A 244 -1.41 25.38 -13.43
N LEU A 245 -0.52 24.47 -13.80
CA LEU A 245 0.80 24.28 -13.21
C LEU A 245 1.87 24.89 -14.12
N PRO A 246 2.49 26.01 -13.74
CA PRO A 246 3.53 26.62 -14.54
C PRO A 246 4.79 25.74 -14.54
N ARG A 247 5.43 25.66 -15.71
CA ARG A 247 6.74 25.02 -15.88
C ARG A 247 7.73 26.05 -16.39
N PHE A 248 8.85 26.19 -15.69
CA PHE A 248 9.91 27.17 -16.02
C PHE A 248 11.18 26.53 -16.57
N THR A 249 11.22 25.20 -16.63
CA THR A 249 12.36 24.39 -17.08
C THR A 249 11.97 23.50 -18.26
N GLY A 250 12.95 22.96 -18.98
CA GLY A 250 12.73 22.08 -20.13
C GLY A 250 13.07 22.74 -21.46
N SER A 251 12.12 22.78 -22.39
CA SER A 251 12.29 23.34 -23.73
C SER A 251 12.54 24.86 -23.72
N LEU A 252 13.04 25.40 -24.84
CA LEU A 252 13.27 26.85 -25.03
C LEU A 252 12.02 27.70 -24.71
N TYR A 253 10.84 27.19 -25.07
CA TYR A 253 9.56 27.72 -24.65
C TYR A 253 8.88 26.69 -23.73
N PRO A 254 9.07 26.77 -22.41
CA PRO A 254 8.42 25.87 -21.48
C PRO A 254 6.89 26.00 -21.57
N ARG A 255 6.20 24.86 -21.57
CA ARG A 255 4.73 24.82 -21.44
C ARG A 255 4.37 24.19 -20.11
N GLY A 256 3.50 24.87 -19.37
CA GLY A 256 2.88 24.32 -18.18
C GLY A 256 1.90 23.20 -18.52
N ALA A 257 1.29 22.63 -17.50
CA ALA A 257 0.25 21.62 -17.63
C ALA A 257 -1.04 22.12 -16.98
N GLU A 258 -2.18 21.82 -17.61
CA GLU A 258 -3.49 21.99 -16.98
C GLU A 258 -4.03 20.64 -16.55
N TYR A 259 -4.68 20.60 -15.41
CA TYR A 259 -5.35 19.41 -14.92
C TYR A 259 -6.61 19.79 -14.15
N ARG A 260 -7.57 18.87 -14.08
CA ARG A 260 -8.85 19.08 -13.42
C ARG A 260 -8.65 18.99 -11.91
N TYR A 261 -9.04 20.06 -11.21
CA TYR A 261 -8.80 20.19 -9.77
C TYR A 261 -9.96 20.93 -9.11
N PRO A 262 -10.85 20.23 -8.39
CA PRO A 262 -11.96 20.88 -7.70
C PRO A 262 -11.44 21.53 -6.42
N LYS A 263 -11.36 22.87 -6.41
CA LYS A 263 -11.19 23.63 -5.17
C LYS A 263 -12.46 23.56 -4.31
N MET A 264 -12.33 23.99 -3.05
CA MET A 264 -13.45 24.09 -2.11
C MET A 264 -14.70 24.70 -2.77
N GLY A 265 -15.83 23.98 -2.69
CA GLY A 265 -17.13 24.42 -3.19
C GLY A 265 -17.32 24.37 -4.71
N GLN A 266 -16.31 23.95 -5.48
CA GLN A 266 -16.42 23.81 -6.94
C GLN A 266 -17.04 22.48 -7.35
N ASN A 267 -17.43 22.34 -8.61
CA ASN A 267 -17.98 21.08 -9.12
C ASN A 267 -16.97 19.95 -8.99
N ASN A 268 -17.42 18.81 -8.48
CA ASN A 268 -16.64 17.58 -8.38
C ASN A 268 -16.80 16.69 -9.63
N PRO A 269 -15.90 15.72 -9.82
CA PRO A 269 -16.08 14.66 -10.81
C PRO A 269 -17.45 13.98 -10.65
N ALA A 270 -18.13 13.75 -11.76
CA ALA A 270 -19.23 12.80 -11.81
C ALA A 270 -18.65 11.39 -11.91
N VAL A 271 -19.15 10.44 -11.11
CA VAL A 271 -18.67 9.05 -11.08
C VAL A 271 -19.80 8.08 -11.42
N GLY A 272 -19.50 7.09 -12.25
CA GLY A 272 -20.36 5.93 -12.52
C GLY A 272 -19.59 4.63 -12.31
N LEU A 273 -20.25 3.61 -11.75
CA LEU A 273 -19.67 2.28 -11.57
C LEU A 273 -20.24 1.34 -12.62
N HIS A 274 -19.37 0.75 -13.42
CA HIS A 274 -19.73 -0.15 -14.49
C HIS A 274 -19.17 -1.54 -14.25
N VAL A 275 -19.87 -2.57 -14.72
CA VAL A 275 -19.37 -3.95 -14.75
C VAL A 275 -19.48 -4.47 -16.17
N ILE A 276 -18.36 -4.98 -16.69
CA ILE A 276 -18.28 -5.58 -18.02
C ILE A 276 -17.97 -7.07 -17.92
N THR A 277 -18.65 -7.88 -18.71
CA THR A 277 -18.38 -9.31 -18.87
C THR A 277 -17.31 -9.55 -19.94
N LEU A 278 -16.33 -10.40 -19.63
CA LEU A 278 -15.15 -10.67 -20.46
C LEU A 278 -15.29 -11.97 -21.27
N ASP A 279 -16.51 -12.29 -21.71
CA ASP A 279 -16.86 -13.47 -22.52
C ASP A 279 -16.88 -13.18 -24.04
N GLY A 280 -16.54 -11.95 -24.44
CA GLY A 280 -16.60 -11.46 -25.81
C GLY A 280 -17.93 -10.78 -26.19
N SER A 281 -18.96 -10.87 -25.35
CA SER A 281 -20.24 -10.17 -25.58
C SER A 281 -20.14 -8.66 -25.42
N SER A 282 -19.14 -8.19 -24.67
CA SER A 282 -18.97 -6.78 -24.28
C SER A 282 -20.13 -6.21 -23.46
N PHE A 283 -21.01 -7.05 -22.90
CA PHE A 283 -22.13 -6.56 -22.12
C PHE A 283 -21.63 -5.77 -20.92
N THR A 284 -22.02 -4.50 -20.87
CA THR A 284 -21.64 -3.53 -19.83
C THR A 284 -22.90 -3.02 -19.16
N GLU A 285 -22.93 -3.07 -17.84
CA GLU A 285 -24.02 -2.58 -17.01
C GLU A 285 -23.52 -1.52 -16.03
N GLU A 286 -24.28 -0.44 -15.89
CA GLU A 286 -24.03 0.59 -14.87
C GLU A 286 -24.80 0.25 -13.59
N LEU A 287 -24.07 0.11 -12.48
CA LEU A 287 -24.65 -0.12 -11.16
C LEU A 287 -25.12 1.20 -10.56
N LYS A 288 -26.43 1.32 -10.38
CA LYS A 288 -27.05 2.53 -9.86
C LYS A 288 -26.79 2.71 -8.36
N PRO A 289 -26.56 3.95 -7.90
CA PRO A 289 -26.50 4.24 -6.47
C PRO A 289 -27.87 4.00 -5.80
N PRO A 290 -27.91 3.85 -4.46
CA PRO A 290 -29.16 3.78 -3.72
C PRO A 290 -30.03 5.02 -3.94
N ASP A 291 -31.35 4.86 -3.85
CA ASP A 291 -32.32 5.95 -4.06
C ASP A 291 -32.06 7.18 -3.19
N SER A 292 -31.49 6.99 -1.98
CA SER A 292 -31.10 8.09 -1.08
C SER A 292 -30.05 9.03 -1.67
N PHE A 293 -29.31 8.60 -2.69
CA PHE A 293 -28.30 9.37 -3.41
C PHE A 293 -28.75 9.78 -4.81
N HIS A 294 -29.98 9.46 -5.21
CA HIS A 294 -30.47 9.78 -6.53
C HIS A 294 -30.40 11.31 -6.76
N ALA A 295 -29.76 11.72 -7.86
CA ALA A 295 -29.50 13.13 -8.21
C ALA A 295 -28.68 13.94 -7.18
N SER A 296 -27.94 13.27 -6.29
CA SER A 296 -27.02 13.92 -5.34
C SER A 296 -25.57 13.72 -5.76
N GLU A 297 -24.71 14.68 -5.44
CA GLU A 297 -23.26 14.51 -5.58
C GLU A 297 -22.76 13.49 -4.55
N LEU A 298 -22.06 12.46 -5.05
CA LEU A 298 -21.57 11.34 -4.25
C LEU A 298 -20.13 10.99 -4.62
N TYR A 299 -19.51 10.24 -3.73
CA TYR A 299 -18.26 9.53 -3.97
C TYR A 299 -18.49 8.02 -3.85
N ILE A 300 -17.70 7.26 -4.59
CA ILE A 300 -17.57 5.81 -4.40
C ILE A 300 -16.21 5.59 -3.76
N THR A 301 -16.19 5.24 -2.48
CA THR A 301 -14.95 5.18 -1.69
C THR A 301 -14.40 3.76 -1.55
N MET A 302 -15.21 2.75 -1.83
CA MET A 302 -14.81 1.35 -1.72
C MET A 302 -15.66 0.48 -2.63
N VAL A 303 -14.99 -0.39 -3.39
CA VAL A 303 -15.60 -1.44 -4.20
C VAL A 303 -14.84 -2.73 -3.93
N THR A 304 -15.55 -3.82 -3.66
CA THR A 304 -14.95 -5.15 -3.50
C THR A 304 -15.90 -6.23 -3.96
N TRP A 305 -15.37 -7.23 -4.66
CA TRP A 305 -16.13 -8.43 -4.97
C TRP A 305 -16.28 -9.28 -3.71
N VAL A 306 -17.48 -9.83 -3.51
CA VAL A 306 -17.78 -10.74 -2.39
C VAL A 306 -18.09 -12.16 -2.88
N ALA A 307 -18.55 -12.26 -4.12
CA ALA A 307 -18.75 -13.51 -4.85
C ALA A 307 -18.50 -13.24 -6.34
N GLN A 308 -18.65 -14.26 -7.20
CA GLN A 308 -18.49 -14.10 -8.66
C GLN A 308 -19.46 -13.08 -9.28
N GLU A 309 -20.67 -12.97 -8.71
CA GLU A 309 -21.75 -12.13 -9.26
C GLU A 309 -22.27 -11.10 -8.25
N LYS A 310 -21.55 -10.91 -7.14
CA LYS A 310 -21.93 -9.96 -6.09
C LYS A 310 -20.79 -9.02 -5.76
N LEU A 311 -21.11 -7.73 -5.73
CA LEU A 311 -20.18 -6.64 -5.49
C LEU A 311 -20.66 -5.82 -4.29
N ALA A 312 -19.79 -5.59 -3.31
CA ALA A 312 -20.03 -4.64 -2.24
C ALA A 312 -19.48 -3.26 -2.63
N VAL A 313 -20.32 -2.23 -2.49
CA VAL A 313 -20.00 -0.85 -2.90
C VAL A 313 -20.36 0.09 -1.75
N ARG A 314 -19.44 0.99 -1.41
CA ARG A 314 -19.68 2.07 -0.44
C ARG A 314 -19.87 3.41 -1.16
N TRP A 315 -21.05 3.98 -0.95
CA TRP A 315 -21.48 5.27 -1.46
C TRP A 315 -21.42 6.30 -0.34
N VAL A 316 -20.79 7.45 -0.57
CA VAL A 316 -20.63 8.50 0.43
C VAL A 316 -21.12 9.81 -0.14
N ASN A 317 -21.88 10.60 0.61
CA ASN A 317 -22.35 11.89 0.11
C ASN A 317 -21.20 12.89 0.02
N ARG A 318 -21.37 13.95 -0.77
CA ARG A 318 -20.36 15.01 -0.90
C ARG A 318 -19.91 15.61 0.46
N ALA A 319 -20.83 15.74 1.42
CA ALA A 319 -20.54 16.25 2.76
C ALA A 319 -19.78 15.25 3.66
N GLN A 320 -19.64 14.00 3.22
CA GLN A 320 -18.95 12.90 3.93
C GLN A 320 -19.51 12.60 5.32
N ASN A 321 -20.80 12.85 5.53
CA ASN A 321 -21.48 12.62 6.80
C ASN A 321 -22.55 11.53 6.73
N MET A 322 -22.82 10.99 5.54
CA MET A 322 -23.67 9.84 5.30
C MET A 322 -22.99 8.85 4.35
N SER A 323 -22.98 7.58 4.73
CA SER A 323 -22.39 6.48 3.97
C SER A 323 -23.34 5.31 3.91
N VAL A 324 -23.46 4.69 2.74
CA VAL A 324 -24.27 3.50 2.52
C VAL A 324 -23.41 2.42 1.92
N LEU A 325 -23.32 1.28 2.62
CA LEU A 325 -22.77 0.05 2.08
C LEU A 325 -23.90 -0.73 1.40
N SER A 326 -23.75 -0.97 0.11
CA SER A 326 -24.70 -1.74 -0.70
C SER A 326 -24.07 -3.03 -1.18
N LEU A 327 -24.90 -4.06 -1.33
CA LEU A 327 -24.55 -5.28 -2.03
C LEU A 327 -25.31 -5.32 -3.36
N CYS A 328 -24.56 -5.33 -4.45
CA CYS A 328 -25.07 -5.32 -5.82
C CYS A 328 -24.97 -6.71 -6.42
N ASP A 329 -26.09 -7.20 -6.95
CA ASP A 329 -26.15 -8.41 -7.75
C ASP A 329 -26.04 -8.02 -9.23
N ILE A 330 -24.99 -8.50 -9.89
CA ILE A 330 -24.66 -8.14 -11.27
C ILE A 330 -25.61 -8.79 -12.27
N THR A 331 -26.19 -9.95 -11.96
CA THR A 331 -27.13 -10.62 -12.88
C THR A 331 -28.50 -9.95 -12.87
N ALA A 332 -28.91 -9.47 -11.69
CA ALA A 332 -30.18 -8.79 -11.53
C ALA A 332 -30.10 -7.28 -11.80
N GLY A 333 -28.91 -6.69 -11.83
CA GLY A 333 -28.73 -5.25 -12.00
C GLY A 333 -29.20 -4.43 -10.80
N THR A 334 -29.27 -5.04 -9.61
CA THR A 334 -29.88 -4.42 -8.43
C THR A 334 -28.89 -4.30 -7.28
N CYS A 335 -28.86 -3.11 -6.67
CA CYS A 335 -28.08 -2.83 -5.47
C CYS A 335 -28.98 -2.68 -4.25
N VAL A 336 -28.74 -3.48 -3.22
CA VAL A 336 -29.51 -3.45 -1.97
C VAL A 336 -28.64 -2.87 -0.86
N ALA A 337 -29.11 -1.80 -0.21
CA ALA A 337 -28.45 -1.24 0.96
C ALA A 337 -28.41 -2.27 2.10
N LYS A 338 -27.22 -2.48 2.67
CA LYS A 338 -26.96 -3.40 3.79
C LYS A 338 -26.67 -2.68 5.09
N HIS A 339 -26.00 -1.53 5.01
CA HIS A 339 -25.67 -0.76 6.20
C HIS A 339 -25.61 0.73 5.88
N VAL A 340 -26.08 1.56 6.80
CA VAL A 340 -26.09 3.02 6.69
C VAL A 340 -25.39 3.60 7.92
N MET A 341 -24.42 4.48 7.68
CA MET A 341 -23.75 5.25 8.73
C MET A 341 -24.06 6.73 8.55
N VAL A 342 -24.30 7.41 9.66
CA VAL A 342 -24.52 8.86 9.71
C VAL A 342 -23.66 9.43 10.83
N SER A 343 -23.12 10.63 10.62
CA SER A 343 -22.34 11.38 11.60
C SER A 343 -22.80 12.83 11.63
N ASP A 344 -22.81 13.45 12.81
CA ASP A 344 -23.03 14.89 12.96
C ASP A 344 -21.84 15.72 12.44
N LYS A 345 -20.70 15.08 12.18
CA LYS A 345 -19.47 15.68 11.68
C LYS A 345 -19.12 15.09 10.31
N TRP A 346 -18.12 14.22 10.27
CA TRP A 346 -17.72 13.44 9.11
C TRP A 346 -17.60 11.96 9.48
N LEU A 347 -17.52 11.11 8.47
CA LEU A 347 -17.29 9.68 8.59
C LEU A 347 -15.83 9.35 8.31
N ASP A 348 -15.23 8.50 9.13
CA ASP A 348 -13.85 8.03 8.97
C ASP A 348 -13.79 6.62 8.37
N GLY A 349 -12.64 6.18 7.86
CA GLY A 349 -12.41 4.80 7.42
C GLY A 349 -13.22 4.39 6.18
N GLN A 350 -13.61 5.34 5.32
CA GLN A 350 -14.54 5.06 4.21
C GLN A 350 -13.96 4.15 3.11
N ASN A 351 -12.66 3.89 3.11
CA ASN A 351 -12.02 2.90 2.22
C ASN A 351 -12.00 1.47 2.81
N GLU A 352 -12.41 1.27 4.06
CA GLU A 352 -12.29 -0.03 4.74
C GLU A 352 -13.13 -1.10 4.04
N LYS A 353 -12.50 -2.21 3.66
CA LYS A 353 -13.18 -3.30 2.99
C LYS A 353 -13.83 -4.21 4.05
N PRO A 354 -15.16 -4.37 4.05
CA PRO A 354 -15.79 -5.39 4.89
C PRO A 354 -15.36 -6.78 4.44
N VAL A 355 -15.25 -7.70 5.40
CA VAL A 355 -14.97 -9.11 5.13
C VAL A 355 -16.29 -9.87 5.19
N PHE A 356 -16.64 -10.59 4.14
CA PHE A 356 -17.89 -11.35 4.05
C PHE A 356 -17.66 -12.82 4.40
N SER A 357 -18.70 -13.48 4.92
CA SER A 357 -18.78 -14.94 4.89
C SER A 357 -18.92 -15.42 3.43
N GLY A 358 -18.50 -16.66 3.16
CA GLY A 358 -18.52 -17.29 1.85
C GLY A 358 -19.93 -17.38 1.24
N ASP A 359 -20.96 -17.48 2.08
CA ASP A 359 -22.37 -17.44 1.67
C ASP A 359 -22.93 -16.01 1.51
N SER A 360 -22.13 -14.98 1.86
CA SER A 360 -22.50 -13.57 1.88
C SER A 360 -23.69 -13.23 2.78
N THR A 361 -24.00 -14.04 3.79
CA THR A 361 -25.10 -13.78 4.74
C THR A 361 -24.69 -12.92 5.92
N ALA A 362 -23.40 -12.95 6.28
CA ALA A 362 -22.79 -12.12 7.30
C ALA A 362 -21.59 -11.35 6.74
N PHE A 363 -21.30 -10.21 7.35
CA PHE A 363 -20.06 -9.49 7.10
C PHE A 363 -19.55 -8.80 8.36
N PHE A 364 -18.23 -8.63 8.39
CA PHE A 364 -17.50 -7.97 9.46
C PHE A 364 -17.05 -6.60 8.96
N THR A 365 -17.30 -5.57 9.76
CA THR A 365 -16.88 -4.21 9.44
C THR A 365 -16.49 -3.46 10.71
N ILE A 366 -15.72 -2.39 10.55
CA ILE A 366 -15.27 -1.56 11.66
C ILE A 366 -16.29 -0.45 11.85
N MET A 367 -16.78 -0.29 13.08
CA MET A 367 -17.77 0.71 13.44
C MET A 367 -17.40 1.43 14.74
N PRO A 368 -17.72 2.72 14.87
CA PRO A 368 -17.52 3.44 16.12
C PRO A 368 -18.49 2.93 17.20
N LEU A 369 -17.94 2.52 18.33
CA LEU A 369 -18.67 2.13 19.54
C LEU A 369 -18.38 3.15 20.64
N LYS A 370 -19.44 3.74 21.22
CA LYS A 370 -19.30 4.75 22.27
C LYS A 370 -18.88 4.10 23.59
N HIS A 371 -17.78 4.57 24.16
CA HIS A 371 -17.25 4.10 25.44
C HIS A 371 -17.33 5.20 26.50
N SER A 372 -18.53 5.36 27.09
CA SER A 372 -18.80 6.30 28.19
C SER A 372 -18.36 7.75 27.86
N SER A 373 -17.69 8.43 28.79
CA SER A 373 -17.16 9.80 28.66
C SER A 373 -15.87 9.89 27.84
N ARG A 374 -15.24 8.75 27.49
CA ARG A 374 -13.95 8.72 26.78
C ARG A 374 -14.08 8.87 25.26
N GLY A 375 -15.31 8.95 24.73
CA GLY A 375 -15.57 9.11 23.30
C GLY A 375 -16.03 7.80 22.66
N ALA A 376 -15.76 7.65 21.36
CA ALA A 376 -16.08 6.46 20.60
C ALA A 376 -14.80 5.90 19.98
N PHE A 377 -14.71 4.57 19.93
CA PHE A 377 -13.57 3.84 19.39
C PHE A 377 -14.05 2.86 18.33
N ASN A 378 -13.21 2.63 17.32
CA ASN A 378 -13.49 1.76 16.20
C ASN A 378 -13.36 0.30 16.63
N HIS A 379 -14.43 -0.48 16.49
CA HIS A 379 -14.48 -1.89 16.87
C HIS A 379 -15.16 -2.73 15.79
N ILE A 380 -14.83 -4.03 15.77
CA ILE A 380 -15.40 -4.98 14.84
C ILE A 380 -16.86 -5.24 15.21
N ALA A 381 -17.75 -5.02 14.25
CA ALA A 381 -19.14 -5.44 14.28
C ALA A 381 -19.38 -6.52 13.22
N MET A 382 -20.06 -7.58 13.62
CA MET A 382 -20.65 -8.56 12.72
C MET A 382 -22.09 -8.14 12.44
N ILE A 383 -22.45 -8.07 11.16
CA ILE A 383 -23.81 -7.81 10.71
C ILE A 383 -24.27 -9.03 9.92
N SER A 384 -25.36 -9.67 10.35
CA SER A 384 -25.94 -10.81 9.66
C SER A 384 -27.40 -10.59 9.32
N ASN A 385 -27.84 -11.19 8.21
CA ASN A 385 -29.23 -11.18 7.79
C ASN A 385 -29.76 -12.63 7.79
N HIS A 386 -30.42 -13.04 8.87
CA HIS A 386 -31.03 -14.36 8.94
C HIS A 386 -32.30 -14.39 8.07
N SER A 387 -32.34 -15.30 7.11
CA SER A 387 -33.36 -15.42 6.05
C SER A 387 -34.82 -15.59 6.52
N SER A 388 -35.07 -15.77 7.81
CA SER A 388 -36.41 -15.97 8.39
C SER A 388 -37.04 -14.71 9.02
N SER A 389 -36.29 -13.61 9.19
CA SER A 389 -36.80 -12.37 9.78
C SER A 389 -36.22 -11.15 9.07
N LYS A 390 -36.97 -10.06 8.98
CA LYS A 390 -36.44 -8.76 8.50
C LYS A 390 -35.44 -8.12 9.48
N ASP A 391 -35.13 -8.79 10.59
CA ASP A 391 -34.27 -8.27 11.64
C ASP A 391 -32.81 -8.51 11.27
N VAL A 392 -32.11 -7.41 10.98
CA VAL A 392 -30.66 -7.38 10.82
C VAL A 392 -30.04 -7.51 12.21
N SER A 393 -29.28 -8.58 12.45
CA SER A 393 -28.57 -8.75 13.71
C SER A 393 -27.23 -8.01 13.63
N LEU A 394 -26.93 -7.21 14.66
CA LEU A 394 -25.66 -6.49 14.80
C LEU A 394 -25.04 -6.89 16.13
N HIS A 395 -23.82 -7.43 16.08
CA HIS A 395 -23.09 -7.91 17.24
C HIS A 395 -21.65 -7.36 17.24
N HIS A 396 -21.24 -6.67 18.30
CA HIS A 396 -19.88 -6.20 18.46
C HIS A 396 -18.99 -7.34 18.99
N LEU A 397 -17.95 -7.70 18.23
CA LEU A 397 -16.99 -8.74 18.62
C LEU A 397 -15.87 -8.21 19.52
N THR A 398 -15.66 -6.90 19.50
CA THR A 398 -14.61 -6.24 20.29
C THR A 398 -15.18 -4.99 20.95
N SER A 399 -14.58 -4.62 22.09
CA SER A 399 -14.91 -3.37 22.79
C SER A 399 -13.74 -2.96 23.68
N GLY A 400 -13.62 -1.67 23.96
CA GLY A 400 -12.56 -1.14 24.82
C GLY A 400 -12.34 0.36 24.61
N THR A 401 -11.21 0.85 25.10
CA THR A 401 -10.76 2.23 24.88
C THR A 401 -9.51 2.24 24.01
N TRP A 402 -9.61 1.59 22.85
CA TRP A 402 -8.58 1.38 21.84
C TRP A 402 -9.26 1.11 20.50
N ASP A 403 -8.53 1.25 19.39
CA ASP A 403 -9.10 1.16 18.05
C ASP A 403 -8.66 -0.11 17.31
N VAL A 404 -9.62 -0.78 16.69
CA VAL A 404 -9.37 -1.68 15.56
C VAL A 404 -9.04 -0.81 14.35
N THR A 405 -7.89 -1.06 13.76
CA THR A 405 -7.37 -0.25 12.64
C THR A 405 -7.61 -0.89 11.27
N ARG A 406 -7.71 -2.23 11.20
CA ARG A 406 -7.97 -2.98 9.97
C ARG A 406 -8.44 -4.39 10.27
N ILE A 407 -9.41 -4.88 9.50
CA ILE A 407 -9.75 -6.32 9.44
C ILE A 407 -8.92 -6.96 8.32
N LEU A 408 -8.21 -8.05 8.61
CA LEU A 408 -7.32 -8.72 7.65
C LEU A 408 -8.02 -9.87 6.94
N SER A 409 -8.66 -10.76 7.70
CA SER A 409 -9.33 -11.94 7.15
C SER A 409 -10.35 -12.50 8.15
N TYR A 410 -11.21 -13.36 7.63
CA TYR A 410 -12.12 -14.19 8.39
C TYR A 410 -11.89 -15.64 7.96
N ASP A 411 -11.64 -16.51 8.93
CA ASP A 411 -11.51 -17.95 8.72
C ASP A 411 -12.77 -18.64 9.22
N GLU A 412 -13.55 -19.18 8.28
CA GLU A 412 -14.79 -19.91 8.57
C GLU A 412 -14.54 -21.26 9.25
N SER A 413 -13.39 -21.88 9.03
CA SER A 413 -13.09 -23.19 9.60
C SER A 413 -12.90 -23.12 11.12
N THR A 414 -12.35 -22.00 11.59
CA THR A 414 -12.13 -21.72 13.02
C THR A 414 -13.07 -20.66 13.60
N ASN A 415 -13.99 -20.13 12.78
CA ASN A 415 -14.87 -19.00 13.11
C ASN A 415 -14.12 -17.83 13.76
N SER A 416 -12.98 -17.46 13.18
CA SER A 416 -12.07 -16.47 13.77
C SER A 416 -11.81 -15.31 12.83
N VAL A 417 -11.83 -14.09 13.37
CA VAL A 417 -11.48 -12.85 12.65
C VAL A 417 -10.08 -12.41 13.05
N PHE A 418 -9.24 -12.13 12.07
CA PHE A 418 -7.89 -11.60 12.26
C PHE A 418 -7.86 -10.10 11.97
N PHE A 419 -7.27 -9.31 12.86
CA PHE A 419 -7.31 -7.86 12.79
C PHE A 419 -6.09 -7.19 13.43
N LEU A 420 -5.87 -5.91 13.07
CA LEU A 420 -4.86 -5.06 13.68
C LEU A 420 -5.50 -4.10 14.69
N SER A 421 -4.87 -3.94 15.86
CA SER A 421 -5.40 -3.13 16.96
C SER A 421 -4.31 -2.33 17.69
N THR A 422 -4.72 -1.22 18.30
CA THR A 422 -3.92 -0.38 19.21
C THR A 422 -4.11 -0.72 20.70
N GLU A 423 -4.63 -1.91 21.01
CA GLU A 423 -4.97 -2.32 22.37
C GLU A 423 -3.81 -2.30 23.37
N GLU A 424 -2.59 -2.72 22.98
CA GLU A 424 -1.40 -2.58 23.84
C GLU A 424 -0.97 -1.12 24.04
N GLY A 425 -1.30 -0.25 23.10
CA GLY A 425 -0.98 1.17 23.18
C GLY A 425 -1.24 1.92 21.88
N PRO A 426 -1.58 3.23 21.96
CA PRO A 426 -1.95 4.03 20.79
C PRO A 426 -0.80 4.26 19.79
N SER A 427 0.45 4.04 20.20
CA SER A 427 1.64 4.12 19.34
C SER A 427 2.04 2.78 18.72
N GLN A 428 1.30 1.71 18.99
CA GLN A 428 1.62 0.35 18.58
C GLN A 428 0.49 -0.23 17.71
N GLN A 429 0.82 -1.23 16.91
CA GLN A 429 -0.16 -2.01 16.16
C GLN A 429 0.23 -3.49 16.27
N HIS A 430 -0.70 -4.28 16.79
CA HIS A 430 -0.51 -5.72 16.97
C HIS A 430 -1.57 -6.51 16.22
N LEU A 431 -1.19 -7.71 15.79
CA LEU A 431 -2.07 -8.70 15.18
C LEU A 431 -2.82 -9.48 16.27
N TYR A 432 -4.14 -9.50 16.17
CA TYR A 432 -5.03 -10.23 17.06
C TYR A 432 -5.91 -11.20 16.27
N ARG A 433 -6.40 -12.21 16.99
CA ARG A 433 -7.50 -13.10 16.58
C ARG A 433 -8.64 -12.96 17.60
N VAL A 434 -9.89 -12.92 17.14
CA VAL A 434 -11.07 -13.03 18.01
C VAL A 434 -12.04 -14.07 17.44
N SER A 435 -12.60 -14.90 18.31
CA SER A 435 -13.64 -15.86 17.94
C SER A 435 -14.98 -15.15 17.73
N VAL A 436 -15.68 -15.54 16.67
CA VAL A 436 -17.03 -15.07 16.36
C VAL A 436 -18.07 -15.71 17.30
N VAL A 437 -17.78 -16.90 17.82
CA VAL A 437 -18.69 -17.65 18.71
C VAL A 437 -18.56 -17.19 20.16
N ASP A 438 -17.33 -16.98 20.62
CA ASP A 438 -17.04 -16.46 21.96
C ASP A 438 -16.13 -15.23 21.86
N SER A 439 -16.73 -14.04 21.94
CA SER A 439 -15.98 -12.77 21.89
C SER A 439 -14.97 -12.58 23.03
N LEU A 440 -15.03 -13.40 24.09
CA LEU A 440 -14.04 -13.40 25.16
C LEU A 440 -12.76 -14.13 24.77
N ASP A 441 -12.82 -15.02 23.77
CA ASP A 441 -11.66 -15.70 23.19
C ASP A 441 -11.00 -14.77 22.16
N LYS A 442 -10.18 -13.85 22.70
CA LYS A 442 -9.34 -12.92 21.94
C LYS A 442 -7.89 -13.11 22.33
N GLU A 443 -7.02 -13.30 21.33
CA GLU A 443 -5.61 -13.58 21.50
C GLU A 443 -4.75 -12.58 20.72
N CYS A 444 -3.67 -12.07 21.32
CA CYS A 444 -2.66 -11.29 20.61
C CYS A 444 -1.59 -12.23 20.02
N LEU A 445 -1.51 -12.32 18.70
CA LEU A 445 -0.58 -13.20 18.00
C LEU A 445 0.82 -12.62 17.86
N SER A 446 0.94 -11.28 17.88
CA SER A 446 2.23 -10.60 17.67
C SER A 446 2.90 -10.06 18.94
N CYS A 447 2.21 -10.06 20.08
CA CYS A 447 2.69 -9.40 21.30
C CYS A 447 3.98 -10.05 21.82
N SER A 448 4.07 -11.39 21.77
CA SER A 448 5.22 -12.16 22.25
C SER A 448 6.23 -12.53 21.16
N LEU A 449 6.02 -12.09 19.91
CA LEU A 449 6.89 -12.50 18.78
C LEU A 449 8.32 -11.98 18.93
N LEU A 450 8.49 -10.83 19.59
CA LEU A 450 9.77 -10.15 19.80
C LEU A 450 10.23 -10.20 21.26
N ASP A 451 9.51 -10.89 22.14
CA ASP A 451 9.96 -11.17 23.49
C ASP A 451 11.10 -12.19 23.40
N HIS A 452 12.31 -11.67 23.25
CA HIS A 452 13.53 -12.46 23.35
C HIS A 452 13.61 -13.10 24.74
N HIS A 453 13.52 -14.43 24.79
CA HIS A 453 14.10 -15.22 25.88
C HIS A 453 15.63 -15.12 25.86
#